data_AF-A0A972LND0-F1
#
_entry.id   AF-A0A972LND0-F1
#
_cell.length_a   1.000
_cell.length_b   1.000
_cell.length_c   1.000
_cell.angle_alpha   90.00
_cell.angle_beta   90.00
_cell.angle_gamma   90.00
#
_symmetry.space_group_name_H-M   'P 1'
#
loop_
_entity.id
_entity.type
_entity.pdbx_description
1 polymer ?
#
loop_
_entity_poly.entity_id
_entity_poly.type
_entity_poly.pdbx_seq_one_letter_code
_entity_poly.pdbx_strand_id
1 'polypeptide(L)' 'MMSLGVKLGDESITTSFSIISTAEVTVRIGVTPAFVDIGPDTRNIDTSLIEAKRADNIKAIMSVSLYGQPA' A
#
# COMPACT_ATOMS: atom_id res chain seq x y z
N MET A 1 -8.53 -2.54 7.38
CA MET A 1 -8.74 -1.19 6.82
C MET A 1 -9.91 -0.48 7.50
N MET A 2 -11.17 -0.96 7.41
CA MET A 2 -12.33 -0.27 8.02
C MET A 2 -12.18 0.02 9.52
N SER A 3 -11.58 -0.91 10.29
CA SER A 3 -11.32 -0.72 11.72
C SER A 3 -10.27 0.34 12.05
N LEU A 4 -9.45 0.77 11.07
CA LEU A 4 -8.43 1.81 11.23
C LEU A 4 -9.01 3.22 11.13
N GLY A 5 -10.33 3.36 10.88
CA GLY A 5 -10.99 4.66 10.79
C GLY A 5 -10.64 5.46 9.52
N VAL A 6 -10.14 4.78 8.48
CA VAL A 6 -9.94 5.38 7.15
C VAL A 6 -11.25 5.90 6.57
N LYS A 7 -11.17 7.00 5.84
CA LYS A 7 -12.29 7.73 5.26
C LYS A 7 -12.13 7.85 3.75
N LEU A 8 -13.22 8.23 3.09
CA LEU A 8 -13.20 8.57 1.68
C LEU A 8 -12.16 9.68 1.42
N GLY A 9 -11.28 9.46 0.45
CA GLY A 9 -10.20 10.39 0.09
C GLY A 9 -8.90 10.23 0.89
N ASP A 10 -8.88 9.34 1.89
CA ASP A 10 -7.62 8.90 2.49
C ASP A 10 -6.80 8.07 1.49
N GLU A 11 -5.49 8.02 1.71
CA GLU A 11 -4.56 7.22 0.93
C GLU A 11 -3.97 6.07 1.76
N SER A 12 -3.73 4.95 1.10
CA SER A 12 -2.97 3.83 1.65
C SER A 12 -1.79 3.52 0.75
N ILE A 13 -0.59 3.53 1.33
CA ILE A 13 0.62 3.11 0.61
C ILE A 13 0.56 1.60 0.39
N THR A 14 0.87 1.16 -0.82
CA THR A 14 1.05 -0.27 -1.16
C THR A 14 1.92 -0.39 -2.41
N THR A 15 2.10 -1.60 -2.94
CA THR A 15 2.79 -1.83 -4.21
C THR A 15 1.81 -2.28 -5.30
N SER A 16 2.07 -1.90 -6.54
CA SER A 16 1.33 -2.40 -7.72
C SER A 16 1.76 -3.83 -8.09
N PHE A 17 2.88 -4.32 -7.56
CA PHE A 17 3.38 -5.67 -7.79
C PHE A 17 2.80 -6.66 -6.76
N SER A 18 1.50 -6.91 -6.86
CA SER A 18 0.75 -7.84 -6.01
C SER A 18 -0.46 -8.42 -6.74
N ILE A 19 -1.18 -9.34 -6.11
CA ILE A 19 -2.53 -9.71 -6.54
C ILE A 19 -3.49 -8.52 -6.40
N ILE A 20 -4.39 -8.38 -7.36
CA ILE A 20 -5.32 -7.25 -7.50
C ILE A 20 -6.15 -6.98 -6.25
N SER A 21 -6.46 -8.02 -5.45
CA SER A 21 -7.28 -7.89 -4.24
C SER A 21 -6.70 -6.89 -3.23
N THR A 22 -5.38 -6.69 -3.20
CA THR A 22 -4.71 -5.68 -2.36
C THR A 22 -5.20 -4.27 -2.66
N ALA A 23 -5.24 -3.91 -3.94
CA ALA A 23 -5.73 -2.60 -4.39
C ALA A 23 -7.26 -2.55 -4.41
N GLU A 24 -7.92 -3.63 -4.80
CA GLU A 24 -9.38 -3.72 -4.91
C GLU A 24 -10.06 -3.41 -3.57
N VAL A 25 -9.63 -4.03 -2.46
CA VAL A 25 -10.26 -3.79 -1.15
C VAL A 25 -10.05 -2.37 -0.66
N THR A 26 -8.94 -1.73 -1.06
CA THR A 26 -8.61 -0.34 -0.74
C THR A 26 -9.56 0.61 -1.49
N VAL A 27 -9.70 0.42 -2.80
CA VAL A 27 -10.61 1.24 -3.62
C VAL A 27 -12.07 1.00 -3.24
N ARG A 28 -12.45 -0.24 -2.89
CA ARG A 28 -13.83 -0.60 -2.50
C ARG A 28 -14.35 0.19 -1.31
N ILE A 29 -13.47 0.66 -0.42
CA ILE A 29 -13.84 1.45 0.76
C ILE A 29 -13.62 2.96 0.56
N GLY A 30 -13.33 3.41 -0.67
CA GLY A 30 -13.10 4.82 -1.00
C GLY A 30 -11.72 5.36 -0.63
N VAL A 31 -10.76 4.47 -0.34
CA VAL A 31 -9.36 4.83 -0.08
C VAL A 31 -8.58 4.72 -1.40
N THR A 32 -7.66 5.65 -1.64
CA THR A 32 -6.83 5.67 -2.84
C THR A 32 -5.51 4.91 -2.60
N PRO A 33 -5.16 3.91 -3.43
CA PRO A 33 -3.85 3.28 -3.37
C PRO A 33 -2.73 4.24 -3.82
N ALA A 34 -1.78 4.50 -2.93
CA ALA A 34 -0.55 5.24 -3.25
C ALA A 34 0.57 4.23 -3.54
N PHE A 35 0.85 3.99 -4.82
CA PHE A 35 1.83 2.97 -5.20
C PHE A 35 3.27 3.40 -4.96
N VAL A 36 4.04 2.48 -4.37
CA VAL A 36 5.49 2.50 -4.19
C VAL A 36 6.07 1.28 -4.88
N ASP A 37 7.25 1.47 -5.48
CA ASP A 37 7.94 0.42 -6.23
C ASP A 37 8.48 -0.68 -5.32
N ILE A 38 8.96 -1.77 -5.92
CA ILE A 38 9.53 -2.93 -5.22
C ILE A 38 11.05 -2.94 -5.26
N GLY A 39 11.65 -3.60 -4.27
CA GLY A 39 13.05 -3.99 -4.33
C GLY A 39 13.25 -5.14 -5.33
N PRO A 40 14.34 -5.15 -6.14
CA PRO A 40 14.55 -6.16 -7.17
C PRO A 40 14.82 -7.57 -6.60
N ASP A 41 15.37 -7.64 -5.38
CA ASP A 41 15.79 -8.90 -4.77
C ASP A 41 14.60 -9.68 -4.20
N THR A 42 13.75 -8.98 -3.43
CA THR A 42 12.64 -9.58 -2.68
C THR A 42 11.30 -9.46 -3.38
N ARG A 43 11.18 -8.49 -4.30
CA ARG A 43 9.90 -8.06 -4.92
C ARG A 43 8.85 -7.59 -3.91
N ASN A 44 9.26 -7.36 -2.67
CA ASN A 44 8.47 -6.62 -1.69
C ASN A 44 8.69 -5.12 -1.88
N ILE A 45 7.79 -4.33 -1.30
CA ILE A 45 7.84 -2.87 -1.34
C ILE A 45 9.22 -2.34 -0.92
N ASP A 46 9.77 -1.38 -1.68
CA ASP A 46 11.01 -0.71 -1.31
C ASP A 46 10.72 0.37 -0.25
N THR A 47 11.13 0.08 0.98
CA THR A 47 10.88 0.96 2.12
C THR A 47 11.63 2.29 2.04
N SER A 48 12.74 2.35 1.29
CA SER A 48 13.50 3.59 1.10
C SER A 48 12.73 4.64 0.29
N LEU A 49 11.74 4.21 -0.48
CA LEU A 49 10.90 5.08 -1.32
C LEU A 49 9.63 5.57 -0.60
N ILE A 50 9.32 5.04 0.58
CA ILE A 50 8.09 5.38 1.31
C ILE A 50 8.11 6.83 1.80
N GLU A 51 9.24 7.30 2.34
CA GLU A 51 9.31 8.66 2.91
C GLU A 51 9.12 9.78 1.88
N ALA A 52 9.33 9.49 0.59
CA ALA A 52 9.08 10.42 -0.50
C ALA A 52 7.58 10.62 -0.78
N LYS A 53 6.73 9.67 -0.36
CA LYS A 53 5.27 9.79 -0.40
C LYS A 53 4.82 10.59 0.83
N ARG A 54 4.91 11.91 0.75
CA ARG A 54 4.36 12.82 1.77
C ARG A 54 3.08 13.45 1.25
N ALA A 55 1.94 12.87 1.64
CA ALA A 55 0.64 13.50 1.50
C ALA A 55 -0.10 13.45 2.85
N ASP A 56 -0.78 14.53 3.21
CA ASP A 56 -1.43 14.70 4.53
C ASP A 56 -2.57 13.68 4.79
N ASN A 57 -3.04 13.03 3.72
CA ASN A 57 -4.12 12.05 3.71
C ASN A 57 -3.63 10.59 3.75
N ILE A 58 -2.33 10.30 3.84
CA ILE A 58 -1.84 8.93 4.01
C ILE A 58 -2.17 8.43 5.41
N LYS A 59 -3.01 7.40 5.53
CA LYS A 59 -3.48 6.84 6.82
C LYS A 59 -3.03 5.41 7.09
N ALA A 60 -2.53 4.70 6.08
CA ALA A 60 -2.11 3.32 6.23
C ALA A 60 -0.96 2.95 5.28
N ILE A 61 -0.21 1.91 5.65
CA ILE A 61 0.71 1.19 4.78
C ILE A 61 0.23 -0.26 4.75
N MET A 62 -0.14 -0.75 3.57
CA MET A 62 -0.54 -2.13 3.32
C MET A 62 0.58 -2.81 2.51
N SER A 63 1.55 -3.39 3.22
CA SER A 63 2.59 -4.21 2.62
C SER A 63 2.07 -5.59 2.23
N VAL A 64 2.80 -6.24 1.33
CA VAL A 64 2.50 -7.59 0.85
C VAL A 64 3.76 -8.42 1.06
N SER A 65 3.65 -9.50 1.83
CA SER A 65 4.71 -10.52 1.92
C SER A 65 4.65 -11.42 0.69
N LEU A 66 5.20 -10.93 -0.42
CA LEU A 66 5.07 -11.59 -1.72
C LEU A 66 5.78 -12.95 -1.72
N TYR A 67 5.14 -13.94 -2.34
CA TYR A 67 5.64 -15.33 -2.39
C TYR A 67 5.93 -15.99 -1.03
N GLY A 68 5.38 -15.44 0.06
CA GLY A 68 5.64 -15.92 1.42
C GLY A 68 6.91 -15.33 2.07
N GLN A 69 7.59 -14.40 1.40
CA GLN A 69 8.73 -13.69 1.96
C GLN A 69 8.25 -12.47 2.78
N PRO A 70 8.66 -12.33 4.06
CA PRO A 70 8.31 -11.17 4.89
C PRO A 70 8.70 -9.84 4.24
N ALA A 71 7.82 -8.86 4.35
CA ALA A 71 7.96 -7.52 3.80
C ALA A 71 8.16 -6.49 4.92
#